data_AF-A0A168H7U5-F1
#
_entry.id   AF-A0A168H7U5-F1
#
_cell.length_a   1.000
_cell.length_b   1.000
_cell.length_c   1.000
_cell.angle_alpha   90.00
_cell.angle_beta   90.00
_cell.angle_gamma   90.00
#
_symmetry.space_group_name_H-M   'P 1'
#
loop_
_entity.id
_entity.type
_entity.pdbx_description
1 polymer ?
#
loop_
_entity_poly.entity_id
_entity_poly.type
_entity_poly.pdbx_seq_one_letter_code
_entity_poly.pdbx_strand_id
1 'polypeptide(L)'
;MQKVAIVGLPNVGKSTLFNRLTRRKSAIVSDIAHVTRDRKEALVDFCGLRFIAIDTGGVADGGEIQSLVKTQVQLALENADVVLFVIDAQRATDSHSTALGKWLSKITNKPIILVANKCESNKNNVHVDTMEYLGFLGPVYISAEHNLGMADLYEAIAPLIEQSERPKKDQDRPIAISIIGQPNVGKSTFVNSILGEERVITSGIAGTTRDSISAEYSYKGITLLLTDTAGIRKRTKVTENMEKLSVQSAIHALSKSHVVILIVDFTQGISQQDLSIASTAIKDGKGIVLALNKADLVNDKVAEDAILNAIRQYSRVDFDVPIMKMSALENIGCDKVLSKAVKIYESASTHISTSKLNKWLGTAIDYHPPHLQNKKKVRLKYISQVSTLPPTFVIATNSTEVESTYQTYLKNSFLKHFSMQGVPIRMIFKKGNNPYISKD
;
A
#
# COMPACT_ATOMS: atom_id res chain seq x y z
N MET A 1 12.54 1.65 13.54
CA MET A 1 11.54 2.70 13.28
C MET A 1 12.30 4.00 13.13
N GLN A 2 12.10 4.74 12.05
CA GLN A 2 12.89 5.94 11.80
C GLN A 2 12.70 7.02 12.85
N LYS A 3 13.76 7.82 13.06
CA LYS A 3 13.79 8.95 13.99
C LYS A 3 13.87 10.27 13.22
N VAL A 4 12.99 11.21 13.54
CA VAL A 4 12.91 12.53 12.91
C VAL A 4 13.22 13.59 13.96
N ALA A 5 14.33 14.31 13.80
CA ALA A 5 14.71 15.40 14.71
C ALA A 5 14.09 16.73 14.28
N ILE A 6 13.50 17.46 15.23
CA ILE A 6 12.95 18.80 15.02
C ILE A 6 13.93 19.82 15.59
N VAL A 7 14.64 20.50 14.70
CA VAL A 7 15.74 21.41 15.02
C VAL A 7 15.40 22.85 14.61
N GLY A 8 15.94 23.84 15.30
CA GLY A 8 15.74 25.25 15.00
C GLY A 8 16.01 26.14 16.21
N LEU A 9 16.03 27.46 16.01
CA LEU A 9 16.25 28.42 17.10
C LEU A 9 15.12 28.41 18.14
N PRO A 10 15.33 28.97 19.34
CA PRO A 10 14.25 29.22 20.29
C PRO A 10 13.08 29.99 19.65
N ASN A 11 11.85 29.73 20.11
CA ASN A 11 10.64 30.45 19.71
C ASN A 11 10.18 30.36 18.23
N VAL A 12 10.81 29.53 17.40
CA VAL A 12 10.36 29.23 16.01
C VAL A 12 9.15 28.29 15.94
N GLY A 13 8.73 27.71 17.08
CA GLY A 13 7.57 26.83 17.18
C GLY A 13 7.86 25.32 17.08
N LYS A 14 9.09 24.88 17.37
CA LYS A 14 9.49 23.45 17.43
C LYS A 14 8.56 22.61 18.29
N SER A 15 8.34 23.02 19.55
CA SER A 15 7.49 22.27 20.48
C SER A 15 6.02 22.30 20.09
N THR A 16 5.56 23.35 19.39
CA THR A 16 4.21 23.40 18.81
C THR A 16 4.07 22.35 17.71
N LEU A 17 5.06 22.24 16.81
CA LEU A 17 5.10 21.21 15.78
C LEU A 17 5.22 19.79 16.36
N PHE A 18 6.12 19.59 17.33
CA PHE A 18 6.28 18.31 18.03
C PHE A 18 4.97 17.86 18.68
N ASN A 19 4.33 18.74 19.46
CA ASN A 19 3.04 18.47 20.07
C ASN A 19 1.96 18.16 19.02
N ARG A 20 1.97 18.86 17.88
CA ARG A 20 1.01 18.61 16.80
C ARG A 20 1.16 17.22 16.20
N LEU A 21 2.41 16.79 15.97
CA LEU A 21 2.72 15.48 15.39
C LEU A 21 2.40 14.33 16.38
N THR A 22 2.56 14.55 17.68
CA THR A 22 2.45 13.51 18.71
C THR A 22 1.06 13.36 19.33
N ARG A 23 0.20 14.39 19.27
CA ARG A 23 -1.10 14.42 20.01
C ARG A 23 -2.26 13.63 19.39
N ARG A 24 -2.04 12.76 18.38
CA ARG A 24 -3.10 11.84 17.90
C ARG A 24 -3.00 10.50 18.63
N LYS A 25 -3.65 10.40 19.79
CA LYS A 25 -3.87 9.13 20.51
C LYS A 25 -4.41 8.05 19.56
N SER A 26 -3.77 6.87 19.55
CA SER A 26 -4.48 5.61 19.35
C SER A 26 -3.72 4.46 20.00
N ALA A 27 -4.40 3.89 21.01
CA ALA A 27 -4.37 2.51 21.46
C ALA A 27 -3.00 1.88 21.81
N ILE A 28 -2.77 1.76 23.12
CA ILE A 28 -1.84 0.83 23.78
C ILE A 28 -0.39 1.03 23.34
N VAL A 29 0.30 1.94 24.01
CA VAL A 29 1.76 2.01 24.00
C VAL A 29 2.22 1.41 25.32
N SER A 30 2.91 0.27 25.23
CA SER A 30 3.75 -0.24 26.31
C SER A 30 4.76 0.84 26.69
N ASP A 31 4.91 1.06 27.99
CA ASP A 31 5.84 2.00 28.60
C ASP A 31 7.25 1.90 28.01
N ILE A 32 7.62 2.85 27.16
CA ILE A 32 9.03 3.24 26.99
C ILE A 32 9.07 4.77 26.94
N ALA A 33 8.62 5.39 28.04
CA ALA A 33 8.94 6.77 28.33
C ALA A 33 10.31 6.80 29.02
N HIS A 34 11.40 6.68 28.25
CA HIS A 34 12.71 7.10 28.75
C HIS A 34 12.75 8.63 28.72
N VAL A 35 12.11 9.25 29.72
CA VAL A 35 12.26 10.67 29.99
C VAL A 35 13.60 10.88 30.69
N THR A 36 14.67 11.03 29.91
CA THR A 36 15.86 11.72 30.41
C THR A 36 15.60 13.22 30.31
N ARG A 37 16.02 13.96 31.34
CA ARG A 37 15.70 15.38 31.63
C ARG A 37 15.84 16.36 30.45
N ASP A 38 16.54 15.97 29.39
CA ASP A 38 16.91 16.82 28.25
C ASP A 38 16.27 16.43 26.89
N ARG A 39 15.43 15.38 26.79
CA ARG A 39 14.87 14.94 25.48
C ARG A 39 13.43 14.45 25.55
N LYS A 40 12.57 14.99 24.67
CA LYS A 40 11.23 14.44 24.41
C LYS A 40 11.27 13.62 23.12
N GLU A 41 11.32 12.30 23.25
CA GLU A 41 11.03 11.38 22.15
C GLU A 41 9.57 10.96 22.23
N ALA A 42 8.88 10.89 21.09
CA ALA A 42 7.51 10.42 21.06
C ALA A 42 7.19 9.71 19.74
N LEU A 43 6.38 8.67 19.83
CA LEU A 43 5.83 7.98 18.69
C LEU A 43 4.87 8.92 17.95
N VAL A 44 5.04 9.04 16.64
CA VAL A 44 4.19 9.81 15.75
C VAL A 44 3.50 8.87 14.79
N ASP A 45 2.17 9.01 14.68
CA ASP A 45 1.36 8.51 13.57
C ASP A 45 0.84 9.73 12.79
N PHE A 46 1.58 10.11 11.75
CA PHE A 46 1.26 11.23 10.90
C PHE A 46 0.56 10.73 9.64
N CYS A 47 -0.75 10.55 9.71
CA CYS A 47 -1.57 10.05 8.59
C CYS A 47 -1.10 8.68 8.06
N GLY A 48 -0.82 7.74 8.96
CA GLY A 48 -0.31 6.40 8.63
C GLY A 48 1.20 6.32 8.51
N LEU A 49 1.90 7.46 8.44
CA LEU A 49 3.35 7.51 8.48
C LEU A 49 3.83 7.43 9.92
N ARG A 50 4.52 6.35 10.27
CA ARG A 50 4.95 6.07 11.63
C ARG A 50 6.43 6.37 11.81
N PHE A 51 6.78 7.19 12.79
CA PHE A 51 8.17 7.47 13.15
C PHE A 51 8.31 7.95 14.60
N ILE A 52 9.53 8.06 15.10
CA ILE A 52 9.83 8.63 16.41
C ILE A 52 10.24 10.09 16.19
N ALA A 53 9.46 11.04 16.69
CA ALA A 53 9.88 12.44 16.70
C ALA A 53 10.80 12.71 17.90
N ILE A 54 11.82 13.52 17.67
CA ILE A 54 12.75 13.99 18.70
C ILE A 54 12.65 15.53 18.76
N ASP A 55 12.17 16.07 19.89
CA ASP A 55 12.25 17.51 20.16
C ASP A 55 13.60 17.82 20.80
N THR A 56 14.33 18.81 20.26
CA THR A 56 15.61 19.25 20.82
C THR A 56 15.47 20.18 22.03
N GLY A 57 14.24 20.51 22.44
CA GLY A 57 13.98 21.39 23.58
C GLY A 57 14.34 22.85 23.29
N GLY A 58 13.84 23.76 24.15
CA GLY A 58 14.22 25.17 24.17
C GLY A 58 15.20 25.42 25.31
N VAL A 59 16.23 26.23 25.08
CA VAL A 59 17.19 26.64 26.11
C VAL A 59 16.47 27.47 27.16
N ALA A 60 16.57 27.07 28.43
CA ALA A 60 16.25 27.93 29.56
C ALA A 60 17.37 28.98 29.69
N ASP A 61 16.97 30.25 29.82
CA ASP A 61 17.82 31.43 29.84
C ASP A 61 19.06 31.30 30.74
N GLY A 62 20.23 31.72 30.24
CA GLY A 62 21.39 31.99 31.11
C GLY A 62 22.81 31.77 30.58
N GLY A 63 23.03 31.34 29.34
CA GLY A 63 24.38 31.16 28.77
C GLY A 63 24.49 31.63 27.32
N GLU A 64 25.71 31.65 26.75
CA GLU A 64 25.93 31.92 25.31
C GLU A 64 25.07 30.97 24.46
N ILE A 65 23.94 31.48 23.99
CA ILE A 65 22.85 30.73 23.35
C ILE A 65 23.35 29.84 22.20
N GLN A 66 24.47 30.19 21.55
CA GLN A 66 25.02 29.46 20.42
C GLN A 66 25.70 28.12 20.79
N SER A 67 26.39 28.00 21.92
CA SER A 67 27.15 26.77 22.26
C SER A 67 26.21 25.67 22.78
N LEU A 68 25.20 26.04 23.55
CA LEU A 68 24.18 25.14 24.09
C LEU A 68 23.26 24.60 22.99
N VAL A 69 22.82 25.45 22.06
CA VAL A 69 22.00 25.02 20.90
C VAL A 69 22.77 24.03 20.03
N LYS A 70 24.06 24.27 19.75
CA LYS A 70 24.88 23.35 18.94
C LYS A 70 25.00 21.97 19.59
N THR A 71 25.21 21.91 20.90
CA THR A 71 25.35 20.64 21.64
C THR A 71 24.05 19.82 21.58
N GLN A 72 22.89 20.45 21.79
CA GLN A 72 21.59 19.79 21.70
C GLN A 72 21.30 19.28 20.28
N VAL A 73 21.62 20.08 19.27
CA VAL A 73 21.43 19.70 17.88
C VAL A 73 22.35 18.54 17.50
N GLN A 74 23.60 18.54 17.94
CA GLN A 74 24.52 17.42 17.67
C GLN A 74 23.99 16.10 18.25
N LEU A 75 23.51 16.12 19.50
CA LEU A 75 22.88 14.94 20.12
C LEU A 75 21.61 14.50 19.38
N ALA A 76 20.78 15.46 18.94
CA ALA A 76 19.62 15.21 18.09
C ALA A 76 19.99 14.50 16.78
N LEU A 77 21.06 14.98 16.15
CA LEU A 77 21.56 14.44 14.90
C LEU A 77 22.13 13.04 15.05
N GLU A 78 22.79 12.68 16.15
CA GLU A 78 23.35 11.33 16.34
C GLU A 78 22.30 10.23 16.12
N ASN A 79 21.09 10.45 16.64
CA ASN A 79 20.02 9.47 16.65
C ASN A 79 18.94 9.68 15.60
N ALA A 80 18.99 10.76 14.80
CA ALA A 80 17.98 11.02 13.79
C ALA A 80 18.33 10.40 12.43
N ASP A 81 17.34 10.02 11.66
CA ASP A 81 17.49 9.63 10.24
C ASP A 81 17.14 10.81 9.31
N VAL A 82 16.20 11.66 9.75
CA VAL A 82 15.73 12.85 9.02
C VAL A 82 15.72 14.06 9.96
N VAL A 83 16.01 15.24 9.41
CA VAL A 83 16.02 16.50 10.18
C VAL A 83 14.97 17.46 9.63
N LEU A 84 14.08 17.95 10.48
CA LEU A 84 13.20 19.09 10.20
C LEU A 84 13.84 20.34 10.77
N PHE A 85 14.37 21.19 9.89
CA PHE A 85 14.92 22.48 10.28
C PHE A 85 13.83 23.55 10.23
N VAL A 86 13.31 23.92 11.40
CA VAL A 86 12.19 24.84 11.58
C VAL A 86 12.70 26.27 11.76
N ILE A 87 12.17 27.18 10.94
CA ILE A 87 12.39 28.62 11.03
C ILE A 87 11.07 29.36 11.25
N ASP A 88 11.16 30.57 11.79
CA ASP A 88 10.01 31.48 11.92
C ASP A 88 9.88 32.30 10.63
N ALA A 89 8.80 32.09 9.90
CA ALA A 89 8.61 32.71 8.59
C ALA A 89 8.15 34.18 8.69
N GLN A 90 7.70 34.64 9.87
CA GLN A 90 7.37 36.05 10.10
C GLN A 90 8.62 36.90 10.37
N ARG A 91 9.70 36.25 10.81
CA ARG A 91 11.00 36.87 11.05
C ARG A 91 11.87 36.63 9.83
N ALA A 92 11.67 37.42 8.78
CA ALA A 92 12.46 37.34 7.56
C ALA A 92 13.98 37.40 7.89
N THR A 93 14.73 36.42 7.35
CA THR A 93 16.20 36.35 7.34
C THR A 93 16.90 36.74 8.65
N ASP A 94 16.63 35.99 9.71
CA ASP A 94 17.45 36.03 10.93
C ASP A 94 18.84 35.44 10.66
N SER A 95 19.88 36.29 10.72
CA SER A 95 21.29 35.91 10.57
C SER A 95 21.70 34.69 11.41
N HIS A 96 21.07 34.48 12.58
CA HIS A 96 21.33 33.31 13.43
C HIS A 96 20.75 32.02 12.85
N SER A 97 19.58 32.09 12.20
CA SER A 97 18.95 30.94 11.54
C SER A 97 19.78 30.51 10.32
N THR A 98 20.25 31.46 9.53
CA THR A 98 21.16 31.21 8.39
C THR A 98 22.50 30.62 8.86
N ALA A 99 23.08 31.14 9.95
CA ALA A 99 24.30 30.58 10.54
C ALA A 99 24.10 29.14 11.05
N LEU A 100 22.97 28.85 11.71
CA LEU A 100 22.64 27.51 12.18
C LEU A 100 22.41 26.54 11.01
N GLY A 101 21.72 26.97 9.94
CA GLY A 101 21.51 26.19 8.72
C GLY A 101 22.82 25.84 8.02
N LYS A 102 23.72 26.82 7.83
CA LYS A 102 25.06 26.60 7.24
C LYS A 102 25.94 25.69 8.10
N TRP A 103 25.75 25.70 9.42
CA TRP A 103 26.46 24.79 10.32
C TRP A 103 25.87 23.37 10.25
N LEU A 104 24.53 23.24 10.20
CA LEU A 104 23.84 21.97 10.00
C LEU A 104 24.27 21.26 8.72
N SER A 105 24.35 21.97 7.59
CA SER A 105 24.79 21.39 6.32
C SER A 105 26.23 20.88 6.32
N LYS A 106 27.09 21.38 7.22
CA LYS A 106 28.49 20.94 7.35
C LYS A 106 28.66 19.75 8.30
N ILE A 107 27.81 19.61 9.31
CA ILE A 107 27.98 18.61 10.37
C ILE A 107 27.21 17.31 10.10
N THR A 108 26.27 17.30 9.15
CA THR A 108 25.50 16.10 8.80
C THR A 108 25.24 15.97 7.30
N ASN A 109 25.29 14.74 6.80
CA ASN A 109 24.86 14.37 5.45
C ASN A 109 23.42 13.84 5.40
N LYS A 110 22.71 13.87 6.54
CA LYS A 110 21.33 13.41 6.64
C LYS A 110 20.40 14.35 5.87
N PRO A 111 19.28 13.85 5.31
CA PRO A 111 18.33 14.71 4.62
C PRO A 111 17.73 15.73 5.59
N ILE A 112 17.87 17.01 5.24
CA ILE A 112 17.33 18.15 6.00
C ILE A 112 16.17 18.74 5.21
N ILE A 113 14.99 18.83 5.84
CA ILE A 113 13.81 19.52 5.31
C ILE A 113 13.71 20.89 5.98
N LEU A 114 13.72 21.96 5.19
CA LEU A 114 13.47 23.32 5.63
C LEU A 114 11.96 23.55 5.83
N VAL A 115 11.56 23.88 7.05
CA VAL A 115 10.17 24.10 7.46
C VAL A 115 9.98 25.54 7.91
N ALA A 116 9.27 26.34 7.14
CA ALA A 116 8.91 27.71 7.45
C ALA A 116 7.59 27.72 8.24
N ASN A 117 7.64 28.01 9.54
CA ASN A 117 6.49 27.97 10.44
C ASN A 117 5.91 29.39 10.69
N LYS A 118 4.67 29.46 11.21
CA LYS A 118 3.90 30.71 11.45
C LYS A 118 3.42 31.44 10.18
N CYS A 119 3.06 30.66 9.15
CA CYS A 119 2.56 31.18 7.87
C CYS A 119 1.03 31.43 7.83
N GLU A 120 0.41 31.90 8.91
CA GLU A 120 -1.04 32.19 8.96
C GLU A 120 -1.49 33.37 8.09
N SER A 121 -0.63 34.38 7.88
CA SER A 121 -0.92 35.55 7.05
C SER A 121 -0.36 35.38 5.63
N ASN A 122 -1.27 35.34 4.65
CA ASN A 122 -1.07 35.35 3.19
C ASN A 122 0.21 34.69 2.63
N LYS A 123 0.06 33.45 2.10
CA LYS A 123 1.13 32.61 1.51
C LYS A 123 2.04 33.30 0.48
N ASN A 124 1.61 34.41 -0.13
CA ASN A 124 2.34 35.07 -1.22
C ASN A 124 3.42 36.07 -0.78
N ASN A 125 3.51 36.45 0.51
CA ASN A 125 4.44 37.48 0.97
C ASN A 125 5.61 36.95 1.82
N VAL A 126 5.66 35.65 2.08
CA VAL A 126 6.73 35.03 2.86
C VAL A 126 7.69 34.36 1.89
N HIS A 127 8.80 35.02 1.59
CA HIS A 127 9.89 34.45 0.79
C HIS A 127 11.04 34.08 1.70
N VAL A 128 11.32 32.78 1.79
CA VAL A 128 12.53 32.25 2.39
C VAL A 128 13.53 32.06 1.25
N ASP A 129 14.65 32.78 1.28
CA ASP A 129 15.70 32.59 0.29
C ASP A 129 16.38 31.24 0.50
N THR A 130 16.06 30.28 -0.36
CA THR A 130 16.60 28.91 -0.31
C THR A 130 18.10 28.85 -0.57
N MET A 131 18.67 29.84 -1.25
CA MET A 131 20.11 29.91 -1.52
C MET A 131 20.92 30.11 -0.24
N GLU A 132 20.33 30.71 0.80
CA GLU A 132 20.98 30.87 2.11
C GLU A 132 21.16 29.54 2.86
N TYR A 133 20.36 28.52 2.52
CA TYR A 133 20.24 27.25 3.25
C TYR A 133 20.74 26.04 2.43
N LEU A 134 21.54 26.30 1.39
CA LEU A 134 22.38 25.36 0.61
C LEU A 134 21.98 23.88 0.69
N GLY A 135 21.12 23.43 -0.24
CA GLY A 135 20.88 22.01 -0.51
C GLY A 135 19.84 21.32 0.37
N PHE A 136 19.10 22.05 1.21
CA PHE A 136 17.97 21.48 1.97
C PHE A 136 16.77 21.18 1.06
N LEU A 137 15.97 20.19 1.46
CA LEU A 137 14.67 19.89 0.86
C LEU A 137 13.63 20.93 1.33
N GLY A 138 12.81 21.48 0.44
CA GLY A 138 11.80 22.50 0.79
C GLY A 138 12.01 23.85 0.09
N PRO A 139 11.42 24.96 0.58
CA PRO A 139 10.81 25.15 1.89
C PRO A 139 9.37 24.63 1.96
N VAL A 140 9.01 24.06 3.11
CA VAL A 140 7.63 23.69 3.44
C VAL A 140 7.02 24.76 4.33
N TYR A 141 5.99 25.45 3.84
CA TYR A 141 5.30 26.51 4.59
C TYR A 141 4.17 25.94 5.44
N ILE A 142 4.24 26.13 6.75
CA ILE A 142 3.27 25.62 7.71
C ILE A 142 2.83 26.67 8.72
N SER A 143 1.69 26.43 9.35
CA SER A 143 1.37 27.00 10.66
C SER A 143 1.00 25.85 11.59
N ALA A 144 1.96 25.44 12.43
CA ALA A 144 1.78 24.31 13.35
C ALA A 144 0.66 24.58 14.38
N GLU A 145 0.47 25.85 14.75
CA GLU A 145 -0.60 26.30 15.64
C GLU A 145 -1.98 26.18 14.99
N HIS A 146 -2.13 26.64 13.75
CA HIS A 146 -3.40 26.61 13.02
C HIS A 146 -3.61 25.38 12.13
N ASN A 147 -2.69 24.40 12.17
CA ASN A 147 -2.75 23.17 11.38
C ASN A 147 -2.81 23.41 9.86
N LEU A 148 -2.08 24.42 9.37
CA LEU A 148 -1.95 24.74 7.94
C LEU A 148 -0.63 24.18 7.40
N GLY A 149 -0.62 23.74 6.14
CA GLY A 149 0.60 23.23 5.47
C GLY A 149 1.07 21.85 5.95
N MET A 150 0.34 21.21 6.86
CA MET A 150 0.72 19.87 7.37
C MET A 150 0.66 18.79 6.27
N ALA A 151 -0.16 18.95 5.24
CA ALA A 151 -0.15 18.05 4.08
C ALA A 151 1.18 18.17 3.30
N ASP A 152 1.62 19.40 3.06
CA ASP A 152 2.90 19.69 2.39
C ASP A 152 4.08 19.15 3.22
N LEU A 153 4.00 19.27 4.56
CA LEU A 153 4.99 18.67 5.47
C LEU A 153 4.98 17.15 5.42
N TYR A 154 3.81 16.53 5.35
CA TYR A 154 3.69 15.09 5.15
C TYR A 154 4.35 14.68 3.83
N GLU A 155 4.10 15.40 2.73
CA GLU A 155 4.68 15.10 1.42
C GLU A 155 6.20 15.21 1.39
N ALA A 156 6.78 16.16 2.14
CA ALA A 156 8.22 16.30 2.26
C ALA A 156 8.85 15.15 3.08
N ILE A 157 8.18 14.71 4.14
CA ILE A 157 8.69 13.70 5.07
C ILE A 157 8.49 12.28 4.54
N ALA A 158 7.33 11.98 3.96
CA ALA A 158 6.92 10.63 3.58
C ALA A 158 7.95 9.88 2.71
N PRO A 159 8.55 10.47 1.66
CA PRO A 159 9.53 9.78 0.84
C PRO A 159 10.79 9.35 1.62
N LEU A 160 11.19 10.12 2.63
CA LEU A 160 12.39 9.84 3.43
C LEU A 160 12.15 8.72 4.44
N ILE A 161 10.92 8.64 4.95
CA ILE A 161 10.50 7.60 5.89
C ILE A 161 10.15 6.30 5.17
N GLU A 162 9.34 6.36 4.10
CA GLU A 162 8.95 5.23 3.28
C GLU A 162 10.14 4.56 2.55
N GLN A 163 11.22 5.30 2.24
CA GLN A 163 12.43 4.70 1.66
C GLN A 163 13.14 3.71 2.61
N SER A 164 13.00 3.91 3.92
CA SER A 164 13.60 3.03 4.94
C SER A 164 12.67 1.94 5.46
N GLU A 165 11.35 2.20 5.44
CA GLU A 165 10.30 1.21 5.66
C GLU A 165 9.94 0.49 4.35
N ARG A 166 10.85 0.43 3.37
CA ARG A 166 10.82 -0.72 2.49
C ARG A 166 11.06 -1.92 3.41
N PRO A 167 10.07 -2.81 3.66
CA PRO A 167 10.45 -4.15 4.07
C PRO A 167 11.51 -4.56 3.06
N LYS A 168 12.67 -5.04 3.52
CA LYS A 168 13.55 -5.83 2.65
C LYS A 168 12.59 -6.71 1.86
N LYS A 169 12.58 -6.58 0.53
CA LYS A 169 11.74 -7.38 -0.35
C LYS A 169 11.67 -8.77 0.27
N ASP A 170 10.47 -9.29 0.50
CA ASP A 170 10.21 -10.66 0.96
C ASP A 170 10.65 -11.63 -0.17
N GLN A 171 11.86 -11.44 -0.71
CA GLN A 171 12.46 -12.08 -1.87
C GLN A 171 12.70 -13.56 -1.61
N ASP A 172 12.73 -13.95 -0.33
CA ASP A 172 12.94 -15.33 0.09
C ASP A 172 11.63 -16.09 0.33
N ARG A 173 10.47 -15.42 0.36
CA ARG A 173 9.19 -16.12 0.54
C ARG A 173 8.55 -16.46 -0.79
N PRO A 174 8.13 -17.73 -1.00
CA PRO A 174 7.54 -18.13 -2.26
C PRO A 174 6.16 -17.48 -2.47
N ILE A 175 5.87 -17.10 -3.71
CA ILE A 175 4.54 -16.61 -4.08
C ILE A 175 3.57 -17.81 -4.11
N ALA A 176 2.70 -17.90 -3.12
CA ALA A 176 1.64 -18.91 -3.10
C ALA A 176 0.58 -18.65 -4.18
N ILE A 177 0.45 -19.59 -5.12
CA ILE A 177 -0.55 -19.58 -6.19
C ILE A 177 -1.40 -20.86 -6.08
N SER A 178 -2.72 -20.73 -6.05
CA SER A 178 -3.63 -21.89 -6.17
C SER A 178 -4.19 -22.02 -7.57
N ILE A 179 -4.30 -23.26 -8.03
CA ILE A 179 -4.90 -23.60 -9.32
C ILE A 179 -6.21 -24.31 -9.02
N ILE A 180 -7.33 -23.64 -9.26
CA ILE A 180 -8.68 -24.09 -8.88
C ILE A 180 -9.55 -24.19 -10.14
N GLY A 181 -10.56 -25.05 -10.11
CA GLY A 181 -11.54 -25.22 -11.19
C GLY A 181 -12.29 -26.53 -11.03
N GLN A 182 -13.37 -26.70 -11.77
CA GLN A 182 -14.16 -27.94 -11.76
C GLN A 182 -13.33 -29.19 -12.16
N PRO A 183 -13.80 -30.41 -11.85
CA PRO A 183 -13.21 -31.63 -12.41
C PRO A 183 -13.12 -31.56 -13.95
N ASN A 184 -12.11 -32.20 -14.54
CA ASN A 184 -11.95 -32.34 -16.01
C ASN A 184 -11.80 -31.06 -16.84
N VAL A 185 -11.73 -29.87 -16.22
CA VAL A 185 -11.42 -28.60 -16.92
C VAL A 185 -9.97 -28.50 -17.43
N GLY A 186 -9.12 -29.47 -17.09
CA GLY A 186 -7.72 -29.53 -17.54
C GLY A 186 -6.68 -28.98 -16.57
N LYS A 187 -6.97 -28.90 -15.26
CA LYS A 187 -6.02 -28.45 -14.21
C LYS A 187 -4.71 -29.24 -14.23
N SER A 188 -4.77 -30.57 -14.23
CA SER A 188 -3.57 -31.42 -14.22
C SER A 188 -2.77 -31.28 -15.52
N THR A 189 -3.45 -31.12 -16.66
CA THR A 189 -2.80 -30.86 -17.95
C THR A 189 -2.07 -29.52 -17.93
N PHE A 190 -2.70 -28.46 -17.40
CA PHE A 190 -2.07 -27.15 -17.25
C PHE A 190 -0.82 -27.22 -16.38
N VAL A 191 -0.90 -27.93 -15.25
CA VAL A 191 0.25 -28.04 -14.35
C VAL A 191 1.38 -28.83 -15.00
N ASN A 192 1.09 -29.93 -15.69
CA ASN A 192 2.12 -30.68 -16.41
C ASN A 192 2.76 -29.84 -17.52
N SER A 193 1.98 -29.02 -18.23
CA SER A 193 2.49 -28.11 -19.27
C SER A 193 3.47 -27.09 -18.67
N ILE A 194 3.14 -26.45 -17.54
CA ILE A 194 4.08 -25.50 -16.89
C ILE A 194 5.29 -26.22 -16.28
N LEU A 195 5.16 -27.46 -15.80
CA LEU A 195 6.26 -28.23 -15.22
C LEU A 195 7.21 -28.82 -16.30
N GLY A 196 6.71 -29.04 -17.52
CA GLY A 196 7.45 -29.67 -18.62
C GLY A 196 8.32 -28.70 -19.43
N GLU A 197 8.15 -27.39 -19.28
CA GLU A 197 9.14 -26.42 -19.75
C GLU A 197 10.39 -26.51 -18.86
N GLU A 198 11.60 -26.40 -19.42
CA GLU A 198 12.92 -26.49 -18.75
C GLU A 198 13.05 -25.61 -17.49
N ARG A 199 12.40 -25.99 -16.39
CA ARG A 199 12.18 -25.17 -15.20
C ARG A 199 12.39 -26.05 -13.98
N VAL A 200 13.13 -25.52 -13.00
CA VAL A 200 13.64 -26.32 -11.89
C VAL A 200 12.54 -26.48 -10.83
N ILE A 201 12.09 -27.72 -10.63
CA ILE A 201 11.36 -28.10 -9.41
C ILE A 201 12.38 -28.19 -8.29
N THR A 202 12.35 -27.24 -7.35
CA THR A 202 13.16 -27.32 -6.14
C THR A 202 12.45 -28.21 -5.14
N SER A 203 13.06 -29.32 -4.75
CA SER A 203 12.51 -30.17 -3.69
C SER A 203 12.82 -29.57 -2.32
N GLY A 204 11.92 -28.75 -1.79
CA GLY A 204 11.92 -28.37 -0.38
C GLY A 204 11.50 -29.54 0.50
N ILE A 205 12.50 -30.19 1.13
CA ILE A 205 12.50 -30.98 2.38
C ILE A 205 11.21 -31.72 2.76
N ALA A 206 11.32 -33.05 2.86
CA ALA A 206 10.33 -33.90 3.49
C ALA A 206 10.09 -33.52 4.96
N GLY A 207 8.86 -33.11 5.28
CA GLY A 207 8.33 -33.10 6.64
C GLY A 207 8.17 -31.73 7.26
N THR A 208 6.98 -31.14 7.12
CA THR A 208 6.22 -30.65 8.29
C THR A 208 4.74 -30.48 7.91
N THR A 209 3.89 -31.17 8.67
CA THR A 209 2.41 -31.05 8.78
C THR A 209 1.54 -31.53 7.61
N ARG A 210 1.26 -32.84 7.68
CA ARG A 210 0.07 -33.67 7.37
C ARG A 210 -1.09 -33.21 6.47
N ASP A 211 -1.28 -31.93 6.13
CA ASP A 211 -2.42 -31.47 5.32
C ASP A 211 -2.06 -30.24 4.45
N SER A 212 -1.36 -30.46 3.34
CA SER A 212 -1.58 -29.75 2.05
C SER A 212 -0.52 -30.16 1.02
N ILE A 213 -0.97 -30.61 -0.16
CA ILE A 213 -0.13 -31.07 -1.27
C ILE A 213 0.30 -29.81 -2.06
N SER A 214 1.42 -29.22 -1.67
CA SER A 214 2.01 -28.05 -2.34
C SER A 214 3.33 -28.39 -3.02
N ALA A 215 3.63 -27.74 -4.14
CA ALA A 215 4.89 -27.91 -4.88
C ALA A 215 5.60 -26.57 -5.02
N GLU A 216 6.90 -26.53 -4.72
CA GLU A 216 7.75 -25.38 -5.01
C GLU A 216 8.23 -25.42 -6.47
N TYR A 217 8.22 -24.26 -7.11
CA TYR A 217 8.49 -24.15 -8.54
C TYR A 217 9.22 -22.84 -8.84
N SER A 218 10.39 -22.92 -9.46
CA SER A 218 11.15 -21.73 -9.86
C SER A 218 10.68 -21.20 -11.21
N TYR A 219 10.11 -20.00 -11.21
CA TYR A 219 9.61 -19.30 -12.39
C TYR A 219 10.40 -18.01 -12.63
N LYS A 220 11.24 -17.98 -13.67
CA LYS A 220 12.05 -16.79 -14.03
C LYS A 220 12.84 -16.23 -12.83
N GLY A 221 13.37 -17.12 -11.99
CA GLY A 221 14.11 -16.76 -10.77
C GLY A 221 13.25 -16.43 -9.54
N ILE A 222 11.93 -16.59 -9.63
CA ILE A 222 10.98 -16.37 -8.53
C ILE A 222 10.46 -17.72 -8.04
N THR A 223 10.56 -18.00 -6.74
CA THR A 223 9.99 -19.22 -6.15
C THR A 223 8.47 -19.08 -6.03
N LEU A 224 7.72 -19.99 -6.64
CA LEU A 224 6.27 -20.10 -6.53
C LEU A 224 5.91 -21.31 -5.67
N LEU A 225 4.86 -21.20 -4.85
CA LEU A 225 4.27 -22.33 -4.14
C LEU A 225 2.91 -22.65 -4.75
N LEU A 226 2.86 -23.72 -5.53
CA LEU A 226 1.63 -24.18 -6.19
C LEU A 226 0.81 -25.04 -5.23
N THR A 227 -0.42 -24.63 -4.91
CA THR A 227 -1.31 -25.34 -3.98
C THR A 227 -2.50 -25.95 -4.72
N ASP A 228 -3.04 -27.05 -4.15
CA ASP A 228 -4.04 -27.97 -4.72
C ASP A 228 -3.50 -28.89 -5.82
N THR A 229 -2.35 -29.50 -5.51
CA THR A 229 -1.69 -30.46 -6.39
C THR A 229 -2.15 -31.91 -6.20
N ALA A 230 -3.37 -32.12 -5.67
CA ALA A 230 -3.93 -33.45 -5.42
C ALA A 230 -3.91 -34.36 -6.65
N GLY A 231 -3.99 -33.79 -7.86
CA GLY A 231 -3.85 -34.51 -9.13
C GLY A 231 -2.43 -34.67 -9.68
N ILE A 232 -1.41 -34.01 -9.10
CA ILE A 232 -0.03 -33.96 -9.62
C ILE A 232 0.85 -35.05 -9.01
N ARG A 233 0.63 -35.43 -7.74
CA ARG A 233 1.38 -36.53 -7.09
C ARG A 233 0.66 -37.87 -7.10
N LYS A 234 -0.67 -37.91 -7.14
CA LYS A 234 -1.45 -39.17 -7.13
C LYS A 234 -1.74 -39.67 -8.55
N ARG A 235 -0.70 -40.15 -9.24
CA ARG A 235 -0.85 -41.07 -10.39
C ARG A 235 -0.50 -42.52 -10.06
N THR A 236 -0.64 -42.90 -8.79
CA THR A 236 -0.48 -44.30 -8.36
C THR A 236 -1.69 -44.70 -7.53
N LYS A 237 -2.71 -45.23 -8.22
CA LYS A 237 -3.90 -45.91 -7.69
C LYS A 237 -4.79 -45.13 -6.70
N VAL A 238 -6.05 -44.94 -7.07
CA VAL A 238 -7.25 -45.48 -6.39
C VAL A 238 -8.51 -44.73 -6.89
N THR A 239 -9.54 -45.53 -7.05
CA THR A 239 -10.92 -45.30 -7.50
C THR A 239 -11.71 -44.22 -6.76
N GLU A 240 -12.54 -43.53 -7.55
CA GLU A 240 -13.87 -42.97 -7.26
C GLU A 240 -14.29 -42.86 -5.79
N ASN A 241 -14.23 -41.64 -5.24
CA ASN A 241 -15.21 -41.02 -4.32
C ASN A 241 -14.71 -39.63 -3.86
N MET A 242 -14.63 -38.65 -4.77
CA MET A 242 -13.98 -37.35 -4.50
C MET A 242 -14.86 -36.11 -4.73
N GLU A 243 -16.19 -36.23 -4.72
CA GLU A 243 -17.05 -35.09 -5.09
C GLU A 243 -17.32 -34.13 -3.93
N LYS A 244 -17.58 -34.63 -2.71
CA LYS A 244 -17.86 -33.80 -1.52
C LYS A 244 -16.62 -33.16 -0.86
N LEU A 245 -15.42 -33.66 -1.17
CA LEU A 245 -14.14 -33.14 -0.66
C LEU A 245 -13.60 -31.97 -1.50
N SER A 246 -14.18 -31.69 -2.67
CA SER A 246 -13.65 -30.71 -3.63
C SER A 246 -13.78 -29.25 -3.17
N VAL A 247 -14.91 -28.89 -2.54
CA VAL A 247 -15.18 -27.51 -2.10
C VAL A 247 -14.34 -27.13 -0.87
N GLN A 248 -14.25 -28.02 0.13
CA GLN A 248 -13.43 -27.79 1.32
C GLN A 248 -11.94 -27.71 0.97
N SER A 249 -11.48 -28.53 0.01
CA SER A 249 -10.11 -28.47 -0.49
C SER A 249 -9.82 -27.16 -1.22
N ALA A 250 -10.76 -26.67 -2.03
CA ALA A 250 -10.65 -25.36 -2.69
C ALA A 250 -10.60 -24.20 -1.67
N ILE A 251 -11.45 -24.22 -0.64
CA ILE A 251 -11.44 -23.21 0.44
C ILE A 251 -10.11 -23.24 1.21
N HIS A 252 -9.60 -24.43 1.52
CA HIS A 252 -8.30 -24.57 2.18
C HIS A 252 -7.16 -24.01 1.32
N ALA A 253 -7.17 -24.32 0.01
CA ALA A 253 -6.20 -23.81 -0.95
C ALA A 253 -6.26 -22.27 -1.07
N LEU A 254 -7.47 -21.68 -1.10
CA LEU A 254 -7.67 -20.23 -1.11
C LEU A 254 -7.03 -19.55 0.10
N SER A 255 -7.18 -20.12 1.30
CA SER A 255 -6.69 -19.49 2.54
C SER A 255 -5.19 -19.20 2.51
N LYS A 256 -4.39 -20.13 1.97
CA LYS A 256 -2.92 -20.08 1.90
C LYS A 256 -2.39 -19.34 0.65
N SER A 257 -3.26 -18.94 -0.27
CA SER A 257 -2.85 -18.36 -1.55
C SER A 257 -2.72 -16.85 -1.49
N HIS A 258 -1.83 -16.28 -2.32
CA HIS A 258 -1.86 -14.86 -2.64
C HIS A 258 -2.66 -14.60 -3.93
N VAL A 259 -2.53 -15.50 -4.91
CA VAL A 259 -3.21 -15.39 -6.21
C VAL A 259 -3.87 -16.74 -6.57
N VAL A 260 -5.02 -16.66 -7.23
CA VAL A 260 -5.83 -17.80 -7.66
C VAL A 260 -5.89 -17.80 -9.18
N ILE A 261 -5.52 -18.91 -9.79
CA ILE A 261 -5.77 -19.20 -11.21
C ILE A 261 -7.02 -20.07 -11.24
N LEU A 262 -8.14 -19.48 -11.67
CA LEU A 262 -9.40 -20.19 -11.86
C LEU A 262 -9.46 -20.70 -13.31
N ILE A 263 -9.35 -22.01 -13.48
CA ILE A 263 -9.43 -22.67 -14.78
C ILE A 263 -10.87 -23.05 -15.07
N VAL A 264 -11.38 -22.60 -16.21
CA VAL A 264 -12.72 -22.90 -16.71
C VAL A 264 -12.60 -23.54 -18.09
N ASP A 265 -13.43 -24.54 -18.36
CA ASP A 265 -13.53 -25.13 -19.70
C ASP A 265 -14.26 -24.15 -20.63
N PHE A 266 -13.56 -23.65 -21.65
CA PHE A 266 -14.13 -22.64 -22.53
C PHE A 266 -15.33 -23.16 -23.33
N THR A 267 -15.38 -24.46 -23.61
CA THR A 267 -16.49 -25.08 -24.35
C THR A 267 -17.79 -25.16 -23.55
N GLN A 268 -17.68 -25.15 -22.21
CA GLN A 268 -18.82 -25.29 -21.29
C GLN A 268 -19.24 -23.96 -20.66
N GLY A 269 -18.38 -22.95 -20.72
CA GLY A 269 -18.61 -21.66 -20.08
C GLY A 269 -18.44 -21.71 -18.56
N ILE A 270 -18.87 -20.65 -17.87
CA ILE A 270 -18.69 -20.50 -16.41
C ILE A 270 -19.88 -21.05 -15.64
N SER A 271 -19.63 -21.89 -14.63
CA SER A 271 -20.69 -22.41 -13.75
C SER A 271 -20.95 -21.51 -12.55
N GLN A 272 -22.04 -21.77 -11.83
CA GLN A 272 -22.32 -21.16 -10.53
C GLN A 272 -21.26 -21.47 -9.47
N GLN A 273 -20.65 -22.66 -9.52
CA GLN A 273 -19.59 -23.03 -8.59
C GLN A 273 -18.32 -22.21 -8.83
N ASP A 274 -17.96 -21.98 -10.09
CA ASP A 274 -16.81 -21.15 -10.46
C ASP A 274 -17.01 -19.70 -9.99
N LEU A 275 -18.23 -19.16 -10.14
CA LEU A 275 -18.60 -17.83 -9.63
C LEU A 275 -18.51 -17.74 -8.10
N SER A 276 -18.95 -18.78 -7.39
CA SER A 276 -18.87 -18.84 -5.93
C SER A 276 -17.42 -18.84 -5.43
N ILE A 277 -16.54 -19.62 -6.08
CA ILE A 277 -15.10 -19.67 -5.79
C ILE A 277 -14.46 -18.31 -6.07
N ALA A 278 -14.74 -17.71 -7.22
CA ALA A 278 -14.23 -16.38 -7.58
C ALA A 278 -14.68 -15.31 -6.57
N SER A 279 -15.96 -15.31 -6.18
CA SER A 279 -16.51 -14.39 -5.17
C SER A 279 -15.80 -14.54 -3.83
N THR A 280 -15.54 -15.77 -3.40
CA THR A 280 -14.84 -16.06 -2.14
C THR A 280 -13.39 -15.56 -2.19
N ALA A 281 -12.66 -15.85 -3.27
CA ALA A 281 -11.30 -15.37 -3.47
C ALA A 281 -11.21 -13.83 -3.41
N ILE A 282 -12.15 -13.13 -4.06
CA ILE A 282 -12.21 -11.66 -4.06
C ILE A 282 -12.49 -11.11 -2.66
N LYS A 283 -13.45 -11.70 -1.92
CA LYS A 283 -13.78 -11.30 -0.54
C LYS A 283 -12.57 -11.44 0.40
N ASP A 284 -11.83 -12.53 0.24
CA ASP A 284 -10.61 -12.82 1.01
C ASP A 284 -9.42 -11.95 0.59
N GLY A 285 -9.57 -11.13 -0.46
CA GLY A 285 -8.52 -10.24 -0.92
C GLY A 285 -7.42 -10.96 -1.70
N LYS A 286 -7.74 -12.09 -2.34
CA LYS A 286 -6.80 -12.85 -3.17
C LYS A 286 -6.85 -12.34 -4.61
N GLY A 287 -5.67 -12.15 -5.22
CA GLY A 287 -5.60 -11.87 -6.66
C GLY A 287 -6.24 -13.01 -7.46
N ILE A 288 -6.83 -12.71 -8.62
CA ILE A 288 -7.49 -13.74 -9.43
C ILE A 288 -7.22 -13.56 -10.92
N VAL A 289 -6.96 -14.67 -11.60
CA VAL A 289 -6.88 -14.80 -13.06
C VAL A 289 -7.90 -15.84 -13.51
N LEU A 290 -8.73 -15.51 -14.49
CA LEU A 290 -9.61 -16.47 -15.14
C LEU A 290 -8.91 -17.05 -16.37
N ALA A 291 -8.65 -18.35 -16.37
CA ALA A 291 -8.00 -19.05 -17.46
C ALA A 291 -9.02 -19.94 -18.20
N LEU A 292 -9.39 -19.54 -19.41
CA LEU A 292 -10.30 -20.29 -20.28
C LEU A 292 -9.49 -21.34 -21.04
N ASN A 293 -9.58 -22.59 -20.59
CA ASN A 293 -8.86 -23.72 -21.18
C ASN A 293 -9.65 -24.35 -22.33
N LYS A 294 -8.98 -25.15 -23.16
CA LYS A 294 -9.53 -25.77 -24.38
C LYS A 294 -9.96 -24.76 -25.44
N ALA A 295 -9.27 -23.62 -25.50
CA ALA A 295 -9.59 -22.58 -26.48
C ALA A 295 -9.36 -23.02 -27.93
N ASP A 296 -8.53 -24.05 -28.14
CA ASP A 296 -8.34 -24.74 -29.41
C ASP A 296 -9.62 -25.42 -29.95
N LEU A 297 -10.59 -25.73 -29.08
CA LEU A 297 -11.86 -26.34 -29.47
C LEU A 297 -12.95 -25.31 -29.81
N VAL A 298 -12.71 -24.02 -29.56
CA VAL A 298 -13.67 -22.94 -29.80
C VAL A 298 -13.29 -22.21 -31.08
N ASN A 299 -13.93 -22.59 -32.19
CA ASN A 299 -13.59 -22.08 -33.53
C ASN A 299 -14.51 -20.95 -34.03
N ASP A 300 -15.68 -20.76 -33.40
CA ASP A 300 -16.65 -19.75 -33.80
C ASP A 300 -16.52 -18.49 -32.94
N LYS A 301 -16.17 -17.36 -33.56
CA LYS A 301 -16.04 -16.05 -32.91
C LYS A 301 -17.35 -15.55 -32.30
N VAL A 302 -18.51 -15.88 -32.87
CA VAL A 302 -19.81 -15.45 -32.35
C VAL A 302 -20.13 -16.19 -31.05
N ALA A 303 -19.90 -17.51 -31.02
CA ALA A 303 -20.01 -18.32 -29.82
C ALA A 303 -18.99 -17.87 -28.75
N GLU A 304 -17.77 -17.57 -29.18
CA GLU A 304 -16.71 -17.05 -28.33
C GLU A 304 -17.11 -15.75 -27.61
N ASP A 305 -17.59 -14.76 -28.36
CA ASP A 305 -18.04 -13.49 -27.83
C ASP A 305 -19.27 -13.63 -26.94
N ALA A 306 -20.19 -14.54 -27.26
CA ALA A 306 -21.35 -14.84 -26.41
C ALA A 306 -20.92 -15.38 -25.04
N ILE A 307 -19.95 -16.31 -25.00
CA ILE A 307 -19.42 -16.90 -23.76
C ILE A 307 -18.66 -15.84 -22.95
N LEU A 308 -17.81 -15.05 -23.60
CA LEU A 308 -17.08 -13.97 -22.93
C LEU A 308 -18.03 -12.89 -22.36
N ASN A 309 -19.08 -12.55 -23.09
CA ASN A 309 -20.09 -11.61 -22.62
C ASN A 309 -20.91 -12.18 -21.47
N ALA A 310 -21.26 -13.47 -21.49
CA ALA A 310 -21.93 -14.14 -20.38
C ALA A 310 -21.04 -14.10 -19.11
N ILE A 311 -19.77 -14.47 -19.24
CA ILE A 311 -18.78 -14.39 -18.14
C ILE A 311 -18.69 -12.97 -17.57
N ARG A 312 -18.61 -11.96 -18.46
CA ARG A 312 -18.57 -10.55 -18.06
C ARG A 312 -19.87 -10.09 -17.39
N GLN A 313 -21.02 -10.57 -17.85
CA GLN A 313 -22.32 -10.24 -17.25
C GLN A 313 -22.49 -10.84 -15.86
N TYR A 314 -21.99 -12.06 -15.61
CA TYR A 314 -21.93 -12.62 -14.26
C TYR A 314 -20.89 -11.92 -13.37
N SER A 315 -19.83 -11.36 -13.97
CA SER A 315 -18.81 -10.57 -13.25
C SER A 315 -19.18 -9.10 -13.05
N ARG A 316 -20.39 -8.64 -13.44
CA ARG A 316 -20.82 -7.21 -13.45
C ARG A 316 -20.99 -6.55 -12.07
N VAL A 317 -20.51 -7.15 -10.98
CA VAL A 317 -20.66 -6.59 -9.63
C VAL A 317 -19.29 -6.41 -8.96
N ASP A 318 -18.48 -5.46 -9.46
CA ASP A 318 -17.31 -4.88 -8.77
C ASP A 318 -15.90 -5.44 -8.99
N PHE A 319 -15.64 -6.34 -9.97
CA PHE A 319 -14.29 -6.89 -10.14
C PHE A 319 -13.87 -7.16 -11.59
N ASP A 320 -12.86 -6.42 -12.08
CA ASP A 320 -12.20 -6.63 -13.37
C ASP A 320 -11.19 -7.80 -13.27
N VAL A 321 -11.68 -9.02 -13.52
CA VAL A 321 -10.84 -10.24 -13.58
C VAL A 321 -10.16 -10.34 -14.95
N PRO A 322 -8.82 -10.45 -15.03
CA PRO A 322 -8.12 -10.75 -16.27
C PRO A 322 -8.55 -12.12 -16.82
N ILE A 323 -9.11 -12.13 -18.03
CA ILE A 323 -9.52 -13.33 -18.75
C ILE A 323 -8.44 -13.70 -19.76
N MET A 324 -7.90 -14.90 -19.65
CA MET A 324 -6.80 -15.42 -20.47
C MET A 324 -7.26 -16.70 -21.15
N LYS A 325 -7.13 -16.77 -22.48
CA LYS A 325 -7.39 -17.99 -23.25
C LYS A 325 -6.13 -18.86 -23.26
N MET A 326 -6.30 -20.18 -23.11
CA MET A 326 -5.22 -21.14 -23.18
C MET A 326 -5.67 -22.49 -23.74
N SER A 327 -4.70 -23.27 -24.21
CA SER A 327 -4.83 -24.71 -24.42
C SER A 327 -3.72 -25.40 -23.64
N ALA A 328 -4.08 -26.02 -22.53
CA ALA A 328 -3.14 -26.77 -21.73
C ALA A 328 -2.57 -28.00 -22.46
N LEU A 329 -3.36 -28.60 -23.37
CA LEU A 329 -2.96 -29.77 -24.14
C LEU A 329 -1.89 -29.41 -25.18
N GLU A 330 -2.14 -28.32 -25.93
CA GLU A 330 -1.22 -27.81 -26.96
C GLU A 330 -0.10 -26.91 -26.39
N ASN A 331 -0.07 -26.73 -25.07
CA ASN A 331 0.83 -25.82 -24.36
C ASN A 331 0.76 -24.35 -24.87
N ILE A 332 -0.42 -23.89 -25.30
CA ILE A 332 -0.63 -22.54 -25.82
C ILE A 332 -1.14 -21.64 -24.70
N GLY A 333 -0.40 -20.57 -24.40
CA GLY A 333 -0.85 -19.52 -23.47
C GLY A 333 -0.65 -19.83 -21.97
N CYS A 334 -0.15 -21.01 -21.61
CA CYS A 334 0.06 -21.41 -20.22
C CYS A 334 1.09 -20.52 -19.48
N ASP A 335 2.22 -20.18 -20.12
CA ASP A 335 3.19 -19.22 -19.56
C ASP A 335 2.57 -17.84 -19.32
N LYS A 336 1.70 -17.38 -20.23
CA LYS A 336 1.06 -16.07 -20.11
C LYS A 336 0.13 -16.00 -18.91
N VAL A 337 -0.60 -17.08 -18.62
CA VAL A 337 -1.46 -17.19 -17.42
C VAL A 337 -0.60 -17.09 -16.16
N LEU A 338 0.48 -17.86 -16.08
CA LEU A 338 1.36 -17.85 -14.92
C LEU A 338 2.07 -16.50 -14.73
N SER A 339 2.59 -15.92 -15.82
CA SER A 339 3.18 -14.57 -15.81
C SER A 339 2.18 -13.52 -15.33
N LYS A 340 0.91 -13.61 -15.75
CA LYS A 340 -0.14 -12.68 -15.30
C LYS A 340 -0.42 -12.84 -13.82
N ALA A 341 -0.45 -14.07 -13.29
CA ALA A 341 -0.63 -14.33 -11.87
C ALA A 341 0.50 -13.71 -11.02
N VAL A 342 1.75 -13.84 -11.46
CA VAL A 342 2.91 -13.19 -10.81
C VAL A 342 2.77 -11.67 -10.84
N LYS A 343 2.43 -11.08 -12.00
CA LYS A 343 2.21 -9.63 -12.10
C LYS A 343 1.09 -9.12 -11.19
N ILE A 344 0.03 -9.89 -11.00
CA ILE A 344 -1.05 -9.55 -10.06
C ILE A 344 -0.51 -9.52 -8.62
N TYR A 345 0.31 -10.50 -8.23
CA TYR A 345 0.95 -10.50 -6.92
C TYR A 345 1.88 -9.29 -6.73
N GLU A 346 2.73 -9.00 -7.72
CA GLU A 346 3.62 -7.84 -7.70
C GLU A 346 2.81 -6.53 -7.55
N SER A 347 1.77 -6.35 -8.34
CA SER A 347 0.87 -5.19 -8.23
C SER A 347 0.17 -5.13 -6.87
N ALA A 348 -0.32 -6.26 -6.34
CA ALA A 348 -0.96 -6.30 -5.03
C ALA A 348 0.04 -5.94 -3.91
N SER A 349 1.22 -6.52 -3.91
CA SER A 349 2.26 -6.26 -2.90
C SER A 349 2.89 -4.86 -2.97
N THR A 350 2.57 -4.07 -4.00
CA THR A 350 3.16 -2.75 -4.21
C THR A 350 2.60 -1.72 -3.22
N HIS A 351 3.50 -0.99 -2.56
CA HIS A 351 3.17 0.23 -1.84
C HIS A 351 3.11 1.41 -2.81
N ILE A 352 2.00 2.15 -2.80
CA ILE A 352 1.82 3.39 -3.54
C ILE A 352 1.93 4.54 -2.54
N SER A 353 2.95 5.38 -2.75
CA SER A 353 3.17 6.59 -1.95
C SER A 353 1.91 7.43 -1.88
N THR A 354 1.64 8.00 -0.71
CA THR A 354 0.41 8.74 -0.49
C THR A 354 0.26 10.00 -1.36
N SER A 355 1.37 10.65 -1.77
CA SER A 355 1.31 11.75 -2.74
C SER A 355 0.70 11.33 -4.08
N LYS A 356 1.16 10.20 -4.66
CA LYS A 356 0.57 9.63 -5.89
C LYS A 356 -0.91 9.32 -5.71
N LEU A 357 -1.29 8.77 -4.55
CA LEU A 357 -2.69 8.48 -4.23
C LEU A 357 -3.54 9.76 -4.18
N ASN A 358 -3.08 10.81 -3.51
CA ASN A 358 -3.85 12.06 -3.40
C ASN A 358 -3.90 12.83 -4.71
N LYS A 359 -2.83 12.80 -5.51
CA LYS A 359 -2.83 13.35 -6.87
C LYS A 359 -3.89 12.66 -7.73
N TRP A 360 -3.93 11.32 -7.71
CA TRP A 360 -4.97 10.55 -8.39
C TRP A 360 -6.38 10.89 -7.88
N LEU A 361 -6.56 10.94 -6.55
CA LEU A 361 -7.86 11.24 -5.94
C LEU A 361 -8.38 12.62 -6.37
N GLY A 362 -7.51 13.63 -6.40
CA GLY A 362 -7.84 14.96 -6.92
C GLY A 362 -8.32 14.90 -8.38
N THR A 363 -7.54 14.27 -9.25
CA THR A 363 -7.93 14.10 -10.68
C THR A 363 -9.25 13.35 -10.86
N ALA A 364 -9.51 12.32 -10.04
CA ALA A 364 -10.77 11.58 -10.09
C ALA A 364 -11.96 12.45 -9.66
N ILE A 365 -11.81 13.23 -8.59
CA ILE A 365 -12.85 14.15 -8.11
C ILE A 365 -13.13 15.26 -9.13
N ASP A 366 -12.10 15.80 -9.76
CA ASP A 366 -12.25 16.85 -10.77
C ASP A 366 -12.98 16.34 -12.01
N TYR A 367 -12.68 15.10 -12.43
CA TYR A 367 -13.34 14.47 -13.58
C TYR A 367 -14.79 14.09 -13.27
N HIS A 368 -15.06 13.53 -12.10
CA HIS A 368 -16.41 13.18 -11.66
C HIS A 368 -16.63 13.64 -10.21
N PRO A 369 -17.18 14.84 -10.01
CA PRO A 369 -17.46 15.36 -8.68
C PRO A 369 -18.45 14.48 -7.91
N PRO A 370 -18.27 14.31 -6.58
CA PRO A 370 -19.25 13.60 -5.76
C PRO A 370 -20.55 14.42 -5.66
N HIS A 371 -21.69 13.72 -5.72
CA HIS A 371 -23.01 14.33 -5.65
C HIS A 371 -23.33 14.86 -4.24
N LEU A 372 -24.35 15.71 -4.14
CA LEU A 372 -24.92 16.14 -2.86
C LEU A 372 -25.69 14.96 -2.24
N GLN A 373 -25.37 14.59 -1.01
CA GLN A 373 -26.08 13.56 -0.26
C GLN A 373 -26.71 14.18 0.98
N ASN A 374 -28.03 14.04 1.15
CA ASN A 374 -28.79 14.67 2.24
C ASN A 374 -28.55 16.19 2.37
N LYS A 375 -28.54 16.90 1.22
CA LYS A 375 -28.24 18.34 1.10
C LYS A 375 -26.84 18.77 1.57
N LYS A 376 -25.95 17.82 1.89
CA LYS A 376 -24.55 18.08 2.28
C LYS A 376 -23.61 17.60 1.17
N LYS A 377 -22.61 18.42 0.85
CA LYS A 377 -21.56 18.05 -0.12
C LYS A 377 -20.61 17.04 0.51
N VAL A 378 -20.49 15.85 -0.10
CA VAL A 378 -19.47 14.87 0.26
C VAL A 378 -18.10 15.45 -0.13
N ARG A 379 -17.17 15.48 0.81
CA ARG A 379 -15.80 15.96 0.62
C ARG A 379 -14.84 14.84 0.98
N LEU A 380 -14.19 14.31 -0.04
CA LEU A 380 -13.06 13.39 0.11
C LEU A 380 -11.81 14.25 0.29
N LYS A 381 -11.16 14.10 1.44
CA LYS A 381 -10.09 14.99 1.89
C LYS A 381 -8.71 14.46 1.54
N TYR A 382 -8.52 13.17 1.75
CA TYR A 382 -7.22 12.53 1.69
C TYR A 382 -7.38 11.02 1.54
N ILE A 383 -6.43 10.38 0.86
CA ILE A 383 -6.32 8.92 0.74
C ILE A 383 -4.94 8.47 1.17
N SER A 384 -4.82 7.30 1.79
CA SER A 384 -3.54 6.64 2.12
C SER A 384 -3.68 5.12 1.97
N GLN A 385 -2.57 4.44 1.74
CA GLN A 385 -2.52 2.97 1.80
C GLN A 385 -2.17 2.54 3.22
N VAL A 386 -2.94 1.61 3.78
CA VAL A 386 -2.76 1.09 5.15
C VAL A 386 -2.38 -0.39 5.20
N SER A 387 -2.51 -1.09 4.07
CA SER A 387 -2.09 -2.49 3.90
C SER A 387 -1.77 -2.77 2.44
N THR A 388 -0.86 -3.70 2.17
CA THR A 388 -0.47 -4.16 0.83
C THR A 388 -1.11 -5.50 0.45
N LEU A 389 -1.42 -6.39 1.38
CA LEU A 389 -1.98 -7.71 1.05
C LEU A 389 -3.19 -8.02 1.96
N PRO A 390 -4.44 -7.81 1.49
CA PRO A 390 -4.80 -7.13 0.24
C PRO A 390 -4.56 -5.61 0.29
N PRO A 391 -4.34 -4.93 -0.86
CA PRO A 391 -4.20 -3.49 -0.92
C PRO A 391 -5.41 -2.81 -0.30
N THR A 392 -5.19 -2.11 0.80
CA THR A 392 -6.24 -1.45 1.56
C THR A 392 -5.93 0.03 1.63
N PHE A 393 -6.88 0.82 1.15
CA PHE A 393 -6.80 2.27 1.09
C PHE A 393 -7.86 2.89 2.00
N VAL A 394 -7.47 3.87 2.78
CA VAL A 394 -8.39 4.63 3.64
C VAL A 394 -8.57 6.01 3.05
N ILE A 395 -9.82 6.36 2.72
CA ILE A 395 -10.21 7.68 2.24
C ILE A 395 -10.89 8.42 3.39
N ALA A 396 -10.29 9.52 3.82
CA ALA A 396 -10.87 10.42 4.80
C ALA A 396 -11.97 11.27 4.15
N THR A 397 -13.17 11.21 4.70
CA THR A 397 -14.36 11.91 4.19
C THR A 397 -15.07 12.68 5.31
N ASN A 398 -15.96 13.62 4.97
CA ASN A 398 -16.86 14.27 5.93
C ASN A 398 -18.16 13.49 6.18
N SER A 399 -18.45 12.47 5.36
CA SER A 399 -19.65 11.62 5.44
C SER A 399 -19.27 10.16 5.50
N THR A 400 -19.91 9.37 6.36
CA THR A 400 -19.82 7.90 6.34
C THR A 400 -20.64 7.29 5.20
N GLU A 401 -21.58 8.06 4.66
CA GLU A 401 -22.46 7.66 3.58
C GLU A 401 -21.88 8.23 2.30
N VAL A 402 -21.10 7.42 1.58
CA VAL A 402 -20.70 7.68 0.19
C VAL A 402 -21.49 6.69 -0.66
N GLU A 403 -22.21 7.17 -1.67
CA GLU A 403 -23.02 6.32 -2.55
C GLU A 403 -22.19 5.18 -3.16
N SER A 404 -22.73 3.95 -3.15
CA SER A 404 -22.07 2.76 -3.69
C SER A 404 -21.61 2.96 -5.13
N THR A 405 -22.43 3.60 -5.98
CA THR A 405 -22.09 3.94 -7.36
C THR A 405 -20.81 4.76 -7.46
N TYR A 406 -20.61 5.73 -6.55
CA TYR A 406 -19.41 6.55 -6.51
C TYR A 406 -18.20 5.80 -5.97
N GLN A 407 -18.41 4.89 -5.01
CA GLN A 407 -17.34 3.98 -4.54
C GLN A 407 -16.85 3.08 -5.68
N THR A 408 -17.77 2.50 -6.46
CA THR A 408 -17.45 1.68 -7.64
C THR A 408 -16.73 2.49 -8.71
N TYR A 409 -17.15 3.74 -8.96
CA TYR A 409 -16.43 4.68 -9.84
C TYR A 409 -14.97 4.88 -9.39
N LEU A 410 -14.74 5.25 -8.12
CA LEU A 410 -13.40 5.47 -7.59
C LEU A 410 -12.54 4.20 -7.69
N LYS A 411 -13.11 3.05 -7.35
CA LYS A 411 -12.44 1.75 -7.45
C LYS A 411 -12.00 1.47 -8.88
N ASN A 412 -12.88 1.64 -9.88
CA ASN A 412 -12.58 1.37 -11.28
C ASN A 412 -11.56 2.36 -11.85
N SER A 413 -11.70 3.65 -11.52
CA SER A 413 -10.73 4.69 -11.88
C SER A 413 -9.34 4.37 -11.32
N PHE A 414 -9.27 3.92 -10.06
CA PHE A 414 -8.03 3.52 -9.41
C PHE A 414 -7.36 2.34 -10.10
N LEU A 415 -8.10 1.25 -10.31
CA LEU A 415 -7.57 0.03 -10.93
C LEU A 415 -6.99 0.32 -12.31
N LYS A 416 -7.65 1.20 -13.08
CA LYS A 416 -7.17 1.66 -14.39
C LYS A 416 -5.91 2.52 -14.27
N HIS A 417 -5.90 3.50 -13.38
CA HIS A 417 -4.77 4.44 -13.23
C HIS A 417 -3.48 3.75 -12.78
N PHE A 418 -3.58 2.81 -11.83
CA PHE A 418 -2.43 2.09 -11.29
C PHE A 418 -2.17 0.73 -11.96
N SER A 419 -2.87 0.41 -13.05
CA SER A 419 -2.72 -0.86 -13.79
C SER A 419 -2.88 -2.11 -12.91
N MET A 420 -3.81 -2.08 -11.95
CA MET A 420 -4.03 -3.12 -10.93
C MET A 420 -5.14 -4.11 -11.30
N GLN A 421 -5.34 -4.40 -12.59
CA GLN A 421 -6.35 -5.37 -13.04
C GLN A 421 -6.12 -6.75 -12.43
N GLY A 422 -7.18 -7.36 -11.88
CA GLY A 422 -7.11 -8.64 -11.18
C GLY A 422 -6.68 -8.57 -9.72
N VAL A 423 -6.45 -7.36 -9.18
CA VAL A 423 -6.09 -7.14 -7.77
C VAL A 423 -7.33 -6.69 -6.97
N PRO A 424 -7.77 -7.44 -5.95
CA PRO A 424 -8.80 -6.96 -5.02
C PRO A 424 -8.26 -5.83 -4.15
N ILE A 425 -8.77 -4.62 -4.39
CA ILE A 425 -8.51 -3.48 -3.54
C ILE A 425 -9.67 -3.25 -2.58
N ARG A 426 -9.34 -2.86 -1.35
CA ARG A 426 -10.29 -2.42 -0.32
C ARG A 426 -10.22 -0.90 -0.22
N MET A 427 -11.31 -0.21 -0.50
CA MET A 427 -11.43 1.23 -0.26
C MET A 427 -12.35 1.46 0.94
N ILE A 428 -11.78 1.95 2.04
CA ILE A 428 -12.51 2.21 3.27
C ILE A 428 -12.73 3.71 3.39
N PHE A 429 -14.00 4.12 3.36
CA PHE A 429 -14.38 5.50 3.59
C PHE A 429 -14.53 5.71 5.10
N LYS A 430 -13.61 6.44 5.70
CA LYS A 430 -13.70 6.83 7.11
C LYS A 430 -14.13 8.28 7.18
N LYS A 431 -15.26 8.52 7.86
CA LYS A 431 -15.56 9.87 8.34
C LYS A 431 -14.38 10.27 9.21
N GLY A 432 -13.65 11.29 8.79
CA GLY A 432 -12.63 11.86 9.65
C GLY A 432 -13.35 12.27 10.92
N ASN A 433 -12.96 11.72 12.07
CA ASN A 433 -13.28 12.37 13.32
C ASN A 433 -12.78 13.79 13.16
N ASN A 434 -13.71 14.75 13.11
CA ASN A 434 -13.33 16.11 13.36
C ASN A 434 -12.87 16.09 14.83
N PRO A 435 -11.57 16.26 15.13
CA PRO A 435 -11.12 16.28 16.52
C PRO A 435 -11.69 17.49 17.28
N TYR A 436 -12.42 18.36 16.58
CA TYR A 436 -12.99 19.62 17.05
C TYR A 436 -14.53 19.62 17.12
N ILE A 437 -15.20 18.46 17.10
CA ILE A 437 -16.58 18.41 17.59
C ILE A 437 -16.47 18.00 19.06
N SER A 438 -16.54 18.99 19.95
CA SER A 438 -16.92 18.76 21.34
C SER A 438 -18.21 17.93 21.31
N LYS A 439 -18.19 16.79 22.01
CA LYS A 439 -19.46 16.19 22.44
C LYS A 439 -20.00 17.17 23.47
N ASP A 440 -21.07 17.87 23.13
CA ASP A 440 -21.92 18.50 24.12
C ASP A 440 -22.56 17.42 25.01
#